data_AF-A0A7S3KRR9-F1
#
_entry.id   AF-A0A7S3KRR9-F1
#
_cell.length_a   1.000
_cell.length_b   1.000
_cell.length_c   1.000
_cell.angle_alpha   90.00
_cell.angle_beta   90.00
_cell.angle_gamma   90.00
#
_symmetry.space_group_name_H-M   'P 1'
#
loop_
_entity.id
_entity.type
_entity.pdbx_description
1 polymer ?
#
loop_
_entity_poly.entity_id
_entity_poly.type
_entity_poly.pdbx_seq_one_letter_code
_entity_poly.pdbx_strand_id
1 'polypeptide(L)'
;MEEFGLARDGLSFDPKATVNIRDDFYQAVFDEVLKRTQEGIMAGVNFWAFGGKGRPRENGGLMWEPGDDFIGDPPHEPQGWYSVYDTDHSTLELIKQYAQKF
;
A
#
# COMPACT_ATOMS: atom_id res chain seq x y z
N MET A 1 5.00 -14.03 0.57
CA MET A 1 5.76 -12.80 0.94
C MET A 1 4.82 -11.94 1.75
N GLU A 2 5.07 -11.80 3.04
CA GLU A 2 4.07 -11.24 3.95
C GLU A 2 4.07 -9.71 4.04
N GLU A 3 5.12 -9.04 3.56
CA GLU A 3 5.18 -7.57 3.53
C GLU A 3 5.96 -7.09 2.31
N PHE A 4 5.39 -6.11 1.61
CA PHE A 4 6.08 -5.30 0.61
C PHE A 4 5.28 -3.99 0.41
N GLY A 5 5.97 -2.88 0.15
CA GLY A 5 5.32 -1.58 -0.02
C GLY A 5 6.25 -0.59 -0.70
N LEU A 6 5.67 0.46 -1.27
CA LEU A 6 6.43 1.58 -1.83
C LEU A 6 5.72 2.90 -1.52
N ALA A 7 6.50 3.95 -1.28
CA ALA A 7 5.97 5.28 -1.01
C ALA A 7 5.16 5.82 -2.18
N ARG A 8 4.35 6.85 -1.93
CA ARG A 8 3.70 7.63 -3.00
C ARG A 8 4.76 8.40 -3.81
N ASP A 9 4.38 8.90 -4.98
CA ASP A 9 5.30 9.59 -5.87
C ASP A 9 5.95 10.80 -5.17
N GLY A 10 7.26 10.98 -5.38
CA GLY A 10 8.04 12.05 -4.76
C GLY A 10 8.24 11.91 -3.25
N LEU A 11 8.08 10.71 -2.68
CA LEU A 11 8.10 10.47 -1.22
C LEU A 11 7.04 11.30 -0.47
N SER A 12 5.89 11.51 -1.11
CA SER A 12 4.80 12.25 -0.49
C SER A 12 4.04 11.39 0.53
N PHE A 13 3.60 12.04 1.61
CA PHE A 13 2.71 11.48 2.62
C PHE A 13 1.25 11.95 2.44
N ASP A 14 1.01 12.85 1.48
CA ASP A 14 -0.33 13.38 1.19
C ASP A 14 -1.19 12.29 0.54
N PRO A 15 -2.36 11.94 1.10
CA PRO A 15 -3.28 10.97 0.50
C PRO A 15 -3.77 11.36 -0.90
N LYS A 16 -3.58 12.61 -1.34
CA LYS A 16 -3.91 13.10 -2.69
C LYS A 16 -2.75 13.00 -3.68
N ALA A 17 -1.53 12.71 -3.24
CA ALA A 17 -0.40 12.52 -4.14
C ALA A 17 -0.59 11.29 -5.04
N THR A 18 0.03 11.27 -6.21
CA THR A 18 -0.08 10.14 -7.15
C THR A 18 0.69 8.92 -6.66
N VAL A 19 0.34 7.74 -7.21
CA VAL A 19 0.90 6.43 -6.84
C VAL A 19 1.41 5.67 -8.06
N ASN A 20 1.82 6.36 -9.12
CA ASN A 20 2.17 5.72 -10.39
C ASN A 20 3.35 4.75 -10.22
N ILE A 21 4.40 5.18 -9.49
CA ILE A 21 5.59 4.35 -9.28
C ILE A 21 5.26 3.16 -8.36
N ARG A 22 4.38 3.36 -7.38
CA ARG A 22 3.87 2.28 -6.52
C ARG A 22 3.11 1.25 -7.34
N ASP A 23 2.22 1.68 -8.24
CA ASP A 23 1.42 0.78 -9.07
C ASP A 23 2.30 -0.03 -10.01
N ASP A 24 3.30 0.60 -10.65
CA ASP A 24 4.30 -0.10 -11.48
C ASP A 24 5.09 -1.14 -10.67
N PHE A 25 5.48 -0.79 -9.45
CA PHE A 25 6.18 -1.70 -8.54
C PHE A 25 5.28 -2.86 -8.09
N TYR A 26 4.03 -2.59 -7.72
CA TYR A 26 3.06 -3.61 -7.31
C TYR A 26 2.80 -4.58 -8.45
N GLN A 27 2.63 -4.08 -9.67
CA GLN A 27 2.42 -4.87 -10.88
C GLN A 27 3.60 -5.84 -11.09
N ALA A 28 4.84 -5.34 -11.04
CA ALA A 28 6.03 -6.16 -11.20
C ALA A 28 6.17 -7.24 -10.10
N VAL A 29 5.88 -6.88 -8.85
CA VAL A 29 5.88 -7.83 -7.72
C VAL A 29 4.80 -8.90 -7.93
N PHE A 30 3.57 -8.51 -8.26
CA PHE A 30 2.48 -9.45 -8.41
C PHE A 30 2.68 -10.40 -9.58
N ASP A 31 3.25 -9.94 -10.70
CA ASP A 31 3.60 -10.79 -11.83
C ASP A 31 4.59 -11.88 -11.44
N GLU A 32 5.66 -11.52 -10.73
CA GLU A 32 6.66 -12.50 -10.29
C GLU A 32 6.06 -13.45 -9.24
N VAL A 33 5.33 -12.95 -8.25
CA VAL A 33 4.69 -13.83 -7.24
C VAL A 33 3.71 -14.79 -7.90
N LEU A 34 2.87 -14.33 -8.84
CA LEU A 34 1.91 -15.19 -9.55
C LEU A 34 2.61 -16.30 -10.35
N LYS A 35 3.72 -15.96 -11.01
CA LYS A 35 4.55 -16.98 -11.67
C LYS A 35 5.08 -18.00 -10.65
N ARG A 36 5.59 -17.56 -9.50
CA ARG A 36 6.11 -18.45 -8.45
C ARG A 36 5.05 -19.28 -7.75
N THR A 37 3.82 -18.78 -7.63
CA THR A 37 2.70 -19.58 -7.10
C THR A 37 2.30 -20.68 -8.07
N GLN A 38 2.28 -20.40 -9.38
CA GLN A 38 2.04 -21.41 -10.42
C GLN A 38 3.13 -22.49 -10.47
N GLU A 39 4.37 -22.14 -10.16
CA GLU A 39 5.49 -23.08 -10.00
C GLU A 39 5.46 -23.85 -8.67
N GLY A 40 4.54 -23.53 -7.75
CA GLY A 40 4.44 -24.13 -6.41
C GLY A 40 5.52 -23.68 -5.42
N ILE A 41 6.27 -22.61 -5.72
CA ILE A 41 7.39 -22.09 -4.91
C ILE A 41 6.90 -21.12 -3.84
N MET A 42 5.85 -20.34 -4.14
CA MET A 42 5.26 -19.37 -3.22
C MET A 42 3.79 -19.66 -2.97
N ALA A 43 3.27 -19.20 -1.83
CA ALA A 43 1.88 -19.37 -1.43
C ALA A 43 1.05 -18.07 -1.49
N GLY A 44 1.62 -16.98 -2.02
CA GLY A 44 0.95 -15.69 -2.15
C GLY A 44 1.72 -14.53 -1.54
N VAL A 45 1.02 -13.41 -1.37
CA VAL A 45 1.59 -12.13 -0.95
C VAL A 45 0.61 -11.28 -0.16
N ASN A 46 1.12 -10.48 0.77
CA ASN A 46 0.40 -9.45 1.50
C ASN A 46 1.12 -8.11 1.31
N PHE A 47 0.41 -7.09 0.82
CA PHE A 47 0.96 -5.76 0.67
C PHE A 47 0.92 -5.03 2.02
N TRP A 48 1.95 -4.23 2.26
CA TRP A 48 2.03 -3.28 3.35
C TRP A 48 1.71 -1.87 2.82
N ALA A 49 0.63 -1.23 3.25
CA ALA A 49 -0.43 -1.72 4.14
C ALA A 49 -1.78 -1.11 3.77
N PHE A 50 -2.88 -1.65 4.31
CA PHE A 50 -4.22 -1.13 4.05
C PHE A 50 -4.57 0.01 5.02
N GLY A 51 -4.67 1.24 4.51
CA GLY A 51 -5.12 2.40 5.27
C GLY A 51 -6.64 2.60 5.23
N GLY A 52 -7.31 2.06 4.22
CA GLY A 52 -8.77 2.14 4.08
C GLY A 52 -9.26 3.59 4.11
N LYS A 53 -10.23 3.87 4.99
CA LYS A 53 -10.87 5.19 5.13
C LYS A 53 -10.10 6.18 6.01
N GLY A 54 -9.13 5.72 6.80
CA GLY A 54 -8.35 6.59 7.67
C GLY A 54 -7.48 7.55 6.87
N ARG A 55 -7.12 8.69 7.45
CA ARG A 55 -6.24 9.67 6.81
C ARG A 55 -5.23 10.26 7.80
N PRO A 56 -4.03 10.65 7.32
CA PRO A 56 -3.12 11.47 8.11
C PRO A 56 -3.80 12.77 8.53
N ARG A 57 -3.48 13.26 9.71
CA ARG A 57 -4.02 14.52 10.24
C ARG A 57 -3.59 15.70 9.36
N GLU A 58 -4.56 16.47 8.86
CA GLU A 58 -4.32 17.53 7.84
C GLU A 58 -3.39 18.68 8.29
N ASN A 59 -3.35 19.00 9.59
CA ASN A 59 -2.61 20.16 10.12
C ASN A 59 -1.57 19.78 11.20
N GLY A 60 -1.12 18.52 11.20
CA GLY A 60 -0.22 17.97 12.22
C GLY A 60 1.18 17.65 11.71
N GLY A 61 1.99 17.08 12.61
CA GLY A 61 3.20 16.37 12.20
C GLY A 61 2.86 15.05 11.49
N LEU A 62 3.88 14.44 10.89
CA LEU A 62 3.74 13.14 10.22
C LEU A 62 3.56 11.97 11.19
N MET A 63 3.79 12.15 12.48
CA MET A 63 3.69 11.06 13.46
C MET A 63 2.26 10.96 14.00
N TRP A 64 1.80 9.73 14.18
CA TRP A 64 0.51 9.45 14.80
C TRP A 64 0.46 9.99 16.24
N GLU A 65 -0.66 10.59 16.60
CA GLU A 65 -0.97 11.02 17.96
C GLU A 65 -2.29 10.41 18.46
N PRO A 66 -2.48 10.29 19.79
CA PRO A 66 -3.74 9.81 20.35
C PRO A 66 -4.94 10.62 19.85
N GLY A 67 -5.86 9.93 19.18
CA GLY A 67 -7.04 10.52 18.56
C GLY A 67 -6.98 10.61 17.03
N ASP A 68 -5.80 10.40 16.43
CA ASP A 68 -5.65 10.25 14.99
C ASP A 68 -6.21 8.90 14.52
N ASP A 69 -6.74 8.87 13.30
CA ASP A 69 -7.20 7.64 12.66
C ASP A 69 -6.07 6.60 12.59
N PHE A 70 -6.41 5.34 12.87
CA PHE A 70 -5.49 4.24 12.54
C PHE A 70 -5.48 4.01 11.03
N ILE A 71 -4.29 4.00 10.46
CA ILE A 71 -4.02 3.61 9.08
C ILE A 71 -3.00 2.46 9.06
N GLY A 72 -2.53 2.09 7.87
CA GLY A 72 -1.58 0.99 7.71
C GLY A 72 -0.17 1.32 8.21
N ASP A 73 0.17 2.61 8.32
CA ASP A 73 1.48 3.06 8.79
C ASP A 73 1.49 3.11 10.34
N PRO A 74 2.30 2.28 11.03
CA PRO A 74 2.34 2.22 12.48
C PRO A 74 2.86 3.53 13.10
N PRO A 75 2.59 3.81 14.39
CA PRO A 75 2.91 5.09 15.03
C PRO A 75 4.40 5.50 15.09
N HIS A 76 5.33 4.60 14.75
CA HIS A 76 6.75 4.91 14.66
C HIS A 76 7.19 5.34 13.24
N GLU A 77 6.26 5.28 12.27
CA GLU A 77 6.43 5.69 10.89
C GLU A 77 5.59 6.94 10.56
N PRO A 78 6.04 7.76 9.60
CA PRO A 78 5.21 8.81 9.00
C PRO A 78 3.86 8.28 8.50
N GLN A 79 2.77 8.92 8.93
CA GLN A 79 1.41 8.60 8.52
C GLN A 79 1.22 8.98 7.05
N GLY A 80 0.89 7.99 6.21
CA GLY A 80 0.75 8.12 4.76
C GLY A 80 1.96 7.65 3.95
N TRP A 81 2.92 6.99 4.60
CA TRP A 81 4.12 6.50 3.92
C TRP A 81 3.80 5.36 2.94
N TYR A 82 3.24 4.27 3.44
CA TYR A 82 2.95 3.05 2.69
C TYR A 82 1.47 2.70 2.61
N SER A 83 0.62 3.34 3.41
CA SER A 83 -0.83 3.13 3.35
C SER A 83 -1.40 3.23 1.93
N VAL A 84 -2.21 2.23 1.57
CA VAL A 84 -3.11 2.21 0.42
C VAL A 84 -4.51 2.60 0.91
N TYR A 85 -5.03 3.70 0.40
CA TYR A 85 -6.32 4.27 0.82
C TYR A 85 -7.48 3.77 -0.05
N ASP A 86 -8.71 3.92 0.44
CA ASP A 86 -9.94 3.63 -0.31
C ASP A 86 -10.12 4.49 -1.57
N THR A 87 -9.38 5.60 -1.67
CA THR A 87 -9.32 6.49 -2.85
C THR A 87 -8.18 6.17 -3.81
N ASP A 88 -7.28 5.24 -3.48
CA ASP A 88 -6.20 4.79 -4.38
C ASP A 88 -6.74 3.77 -5.39
N HIS A 89 -7.68 4.22 -6.23
CA HIS A 89 -8.47 3.35 -7.10
C HIS A 89 -7.63 2.49 -8.05
N SER A 90 -6.51 3.02 -8.56
CA SER A 90 -5.61 2.28 -9.45
C SER A 90 -4.91 1.13 -8.72
N THR A 91 -4.34 1.40 -7.54
CA THR A 91 -3.71 0.38 -6.70
C THR A 91 -4.72 -0.68 -6.25
N LEU A 92 -5.92 -0.28 -5.85
CA LEU A 92 -6.98 -1.21 -5.41
C LEU A 92 -7.49 -2.10 -6.54
N GLU A 93 -7.68 -1.56 -7.74
CA GLU A 93 -8.09 -2.33 -8.91
C GLU A 93 -6.99 -3.33 -9.30
N LEU A 94 -5.72 -2.92 -9.24
CA LEU A 94 -4.58 -3.83 -9.45
C LEU A 94 -4.56 -4.98 -8.43
N ILE A 95 -4.67 -4.67 -7.13
CA ILE A 95 -4.74 -5.69 -6.06
C ILE A 95 -5.90 -6.65 -6.30
N LYS A 96 -7.08 -6.14 -6.64
CA LYS A 96 -8.28 -6.95 -6.91
C LYS A 96 -8.08 -7.89 -8.10
N GLN A 97 -7.49 -7.41 -9.19
CA GLN A 97 -7.20 -8.23 -10.36
C GLN A 97 -6.26 -9.38 -10.05
N TYR A 98 -5.21 -9.14 -9.26
CA TYR A 98 -4.26 -10.19 -8.87
C TYR A 98 -4.82 -11.16 -7.83
N ALA A 99 -5.59 -10.67 -6.86
CA ALA A 99 -6.29 -11.52 -5.89
C ALA A 99 -7.22 -12.55 -6.54
N GLN A 100 -7.73 -12.26 -7.74
CA GLN A 100 -8.56 -13.19 -8.53
C GLN A 100 -7.74 -14.17 -9.40
N LYS A 101 -6.44 -13.90 -9.60
CA LYS A 101 -5.53 -14.72 -10.42
C LYS A 101 -4.73 -15.73 -9.58
N PHE A 102 -4.45 -15.41 -8.32
CA PHE A 102 -3.86 -16.35 -7.35
C PHE A 102 -4.79 -17.52 -7.08
#